data_AF-A0A931RIV1-F1
#
_entry.id   AF-A0A931RIV1-F1
#
_cell.length_a   1.000
_cell.length_b   1.000
_cell.length_c   1.000
_cell.angle_alpha   90.00
_cell.angle_beta   90.00
_cell.angle_gamma   90.00
#
_symmetry.space_group_name_H-M   'P 1'
#
loop_
_entity.id
_entity.type
_entity.pdbx_description
1 polymer ?
#
loop_
_entity_poly.entity_id
_entity_poly.type
_entity_poly.pdbx_seq_one_letter_code
_entity_poly.pdbx_strand_id
1 'polypeptide(L)'
;FLPFQETTKRRRKHNIDEVAKKLPLRAFVFDVLYINGKSLIDTPLLSRIEMLKKYVENDDILIPSPGKVLQTPKELQLMLDDAISKGLEGVVVKRVDSLYEAGGRNFNWVKLKRHSAGELHDTIDCVVLGYIFGKGKRTAFGAGALLVGVYDEKNDEFVTVSKIGTGLTDEEWQSIKVKTKGFELNHKPARVNSKIEPSVWVKPEIVIEVLADEITRSPNHTAGMEIVDGAKGVGYALRFPRLVTFRDKDKKAEDATTVKELIAMYQQQGKK
;
A
#
# COMPACT_ATOMS: atom_id res chain seq x y z
N PHE A 1 -3.89 -11.32 13.95
CA PHE A 1 -2.71 -11.39 13.06
C PHE A 1 -1.81 -10.20 13.35
N LEU A 2 -0.49 -10.35 13.31
CA LEU A 2 0.41 -9.20 13.33
C LEU A 2 0.47 -8.56 11.93
N PRO A 3 0.60 -7.23 11.81
CA PRO A 3 0.81 -6.58 10.52
C PRO A 3 2.08 -7.08 9.82
N PHE A 4 2.07 -7.05 8.48
CA PHE A 4 3.24 -7.45 7.68
C PHE A 4 4.52 -6.66 8.05
N GLN A 5 4.38 -5.40 8.43
CA GLN A 5 5.52 -4.58 8.87
C GLN A 5 6.18 -5.13 10.14
N GLU A 6 5.41 -5.75 11.05
CA GLU A 6 5.95 -6.39 12.24
C GLU A 6 6.65 -7.71 11.90
N THR A 7 6.07 -8.53 11.02
CA THR A 7 6.65 -9.83 10.66
C THR A 7 7.93 -9.70 9.83
N THR A 8 8.05 -8.63 9.03
CA THR A 8 9.28 -8.32 8.25
C THR A 8 10.45 -7.85 9.11
N LYS A 9 10.25 -7.48 10.37
CA LYS A 9 11.35 -7.20 11.32
C LYS A 9 12.17 -8.45 11.64
N ARG A 10 11.69 -9.65 11.31
CA ARG A 10 12.45 -10.90 11.46
C ARG A 10 13.73 -10.84 10.63
N ARG A 11 14.87 -10.74 11.32
CA ARG A 11 16.19 -10.58 10.69
C ARG A 11 16.59 -11.84 9.91
N ARG A 12 17.28 -11.64 8.79
CA ARG A 12 17.62 -12.70 7.83
C ARG A 12 19.04 -13.28 8.00
N LYS A 13 19.86 -12.74 8.91
CA LYS A 13 21.30 -13.10 8.99
C LYS A 13 21.89 -13.29 10.40
N HIS A 14 21.39 -12.58 11.42
CA HIS A 14 21.93 -12.64 12.78
C HIS A 14 20.80 -12.82 13.81
N ASN A 15 21.08 -13.56 14.89
CA ASN A 15 20.16 -13.86 16.00
C ASN A 15 18.82 -14.47 15.56
N ILE A 16 18.85 -15.35 14.56
CA ILE A 16 17.65 -15.93 13.95
C ILE A 16 16.80 -16.68 14.98
N ASP A 17 17.41 -17.50 15.83
CA ASP A 17 16.71 -18.32 16.82
C ASP A 17 16.03 -17.49 17.91
N GLU A 18 16.73 -16.46 18.41
CA GLU A 18 16.19 -15.56 19.42
C GLU A 18 14.97 -14.80 18.90
N VAL A 19 15.05 -14.28 17.67
CA VAL A 19 13.94 -13.56 17.04
C VAL A 19 12.80 -14.51 16.68
N ALA A 20 13.09 -15.75 16.27
CA ALA A 20 12.06 -16.75 16.00
C ALA A 20 11.25 -17.11 17.25
N LYS A 21 11.90 -17.17 18.43
CA LYS A 21 11.21 -17.37 19.72
C LYS A 21 10.36 -16.16 20.11
N LYS A 22 10.83 -14.94 19.85
CA LYS A 22 10.08 -13.69 20.13
C LYS A 22 8.91 -13.47 19.19
N LEU A 23 9.03 -13.89 17.92
CA LEU A 23 8.04 -13.73 16.86
C LEU A 23 7.78 -15.08 16.16
N PRO A 24 7.06 -16.00 16.81
CA PRO A 24 6.68 -17.26 16.19
C PRO A 24 5.76 -17.00 14.99
N LEU A 25 5.98 -17.71 13.89
CA LEU A 25 5.19 -17.59 12.67
C LEU A 25 4.49 -18.90 12.36
N ARG A 26 3.27 -18.79 11.81
CA ARG A 26 2.54 -19.89 11.16
C ARG A 26 2.44 -19.60 9.68
N ALA A 27 2.50 -20.64 8.85
CA ALA A 27 2.32 -20.54 7.41
C ALA A 27 0.90 -21.01 7.05
N PHE A 28 0.10 -20.10 6.49
CA PHE A 28 -1.22 -20.44 5.97
C PHE A 28 -1.06 -20.96 4.54
N VAL A 29 -1.13 -22.28 4.38
CA VAL A 29 -0.91 -22.97 3.10
C VAL A 29 -2.23 -23.08 2.33
N PHE A 30 -2.20 -22.75 1.04
CA PHE A 30 -3.42 -22.55 0.24
C PHE A 30 -3.44 -23.32 -1.09
N ASP A 31 -2.39 -24.08 -1.40
CA ASP A 31 -2.30 -24.96 -2.58
C ASP A 31 -1.15 -25.97 -2.39
N VAL A 32 -1.14 -27.03 -3.19
CA VAL A 32 -0.06 -28.01 -3.29
C VAL A 32 0.15 -28.39 -4.75
N LEU A 33 1.40 -28.29 -5.22
CA LEU A 33 1.73 -28.45 -6.65
C LEU A 33 2.49 -29.74 -6.95
N TYR A 34 3.02 -30.39 -5.92
CA TYR A 34 3.86 -31.57 -6.06
C TYR A 34 3.82 -32.40 -4.78
N ILE A 35 3.64 -33.71 -4.91
CA ILE A 35 3.62 -34.65 -3.78
C ILE A 35 4.33 -35.93 -4.20
N ASN A 36 5.31 -36.39 -3.43
CA ASN A 36 5.95 -37.71 -3.55
C ASN A 36 6.33 -38.12 -4.98
N GLY A 37 7.02 -37.24 -5.71
CA GLY A 37 7.45 -37.54 -7.08
C GLY A 37 6.45 -37.15 -8.17
N LYS A 38 5.22 -36.76 -7.81
CA LYS A 38 4.13 -36.49 -8.75
C LYS A 38 3.78 -35.01 -8.81
N SER A 39 3.78 -34.46 -10.02
CA SER A 39 3.25 -33.12 -10.31
C SER A 39 1.73 -33.09 -10.23
N LEU A 40 1.19 -32.02 -9.63
CA LEU A 40 -0.24 -31.76 -9.50
C LEU A 40 -0.68 -30.51 -10.28
N ILE A 41 0.18 -29.94 -11.13
CA ILE A 41 -0.15 -28.70 -11.88
C ILE A 41 -1.37 -28.89 -12.79
N ASP A 42 -1.51 -30.08 -13.39
CA ASP A 42 -2.64 -30.47 -14.25
C ASP A 42 -3.80 -31.09 -13.47
N THR A 43 -3.77 -31.00 -12.14
CA THR A 43 -4.85 -31.47 -11.26
C THR A 43 -5.77 -30.30 -10.89
N PRO A 44 -7.11 -30.46 -10.91
CA PRO A 44 -8.04 -29.41 -10.48
C PRO A 44 -7.79 -28.91 -9.06
N LEU A 45 -7.98 -27.60 -8.82
CA LEU A 45 -7.73 -26.95 -7.53
C LEU A 45 -8.41 -27.67 -6.36
N LEU A 46 -9.67 -28.06 -6.49
CA LEU A 46 -10.40 -28.71 -5.41
C LEU A 46 -9.67 -29.99 -4.93
N SER A 47 -9.23 -30.82 -5.86
CA SER A 47 -8.47 -32.04 -5.56
C SER A 47 -7.10 -31.72 -4.94
N ARG A 48 -6.43 -30.64 -5.38
CA ARG A 48 -5.17 -30.20 -4.75
C ARG A 48 -5.39 -29.77 -3.30
N ILE A 49 -6.44 -29.00 -3.01
CA ILE A 49 -6.78 -28.59 -1.64
C ILE A 49 -7.10 -29.80 -0.75
N GLU A 50 -7.85 -30.77 -1.25
CA GLU A 50 -8.14 -32.00 -0.51
C GLU A 50 -6.88 -32.79 -0.19
N MET A 51 -5.96 -32.92 -1.16
CA MET A 51 -4.66 -33.55 -0.92
C MET A 51 -3.86 -32.75 0.11
N LEU A 52 -3.73 -31.43 -0.04
CA LEU A 52 -3.01 -30.57 0.90
C LEU A 52 -3.49 -30.79 2.34
N LYS A 53 -4.81 -30.74 2.56
CA LYS A 53 -5.40 -30.92 3.90
C LYS A 53 -4.95 -32.23 4.54
N LYS A 54 -4.98 -33.35 3.80
CA LYS A 54 -4.56 -34.66 4.32
C LYS A 54 -3.11 -34.69 4.81
N TYR A 55 -2.22 -33.89 4.21
CA TYR A 55 -0.80 -33.86 4.60
C TYR A 55 -0.49 -32.88 5.74
N VAL A 56 -1.36 -31.91 6.03
CA VAL A 56 -1.08 -30.85 7.01
C VAL A 56 -2.16 -30.70 8.10
N GLU A 57 -3.10 -31.64 8.20
CA GLU A 57 -4.25 -31.58 9.13
C GLU A 57 -3.84 -31.41 10.60
N ASN A 58 -2.69 -31.97 11.00
CA ASN A 58 -2.21 -31.99 12.38
C ASN A 58 -0.87 -31.24 12.56
N ASP A 59 -0.56 -30.29 11.69
CA ASP A 59 0.68 -29.51 11.76
C ASP A 59 0.43 -28.17 12.49
N ASP A 60 1.27 -27.87 13.50
CA ASP A 60 1.15 -26.63 14.29
C ASP A 60 1.69 -25.38 13.58
N ILE A 61 2.46 -25.58 12.51
CA ILE A 61 3.15 -24.54 11.73
C ILE A 61 2.45 -24.34 10.39
N LEU A 62 2.16 -25.41 9.66
CA LEU A 62 1.50 -25.41 8.35
C LEU A 62 -0.01 -25.52 8.53
N ILE A 63 -0.69 -24.38 8.51
CA ILE A 63 -2.14 -24.32 8.71
C ILE A 63 -2.82 -24.26 7.35
N PRO A 64 -3.74 -25.19 7.00
CA PRO A 64 -4.59 -25.03 5.84
C PRO A 64 -5.31 -23.69 5.88
N SER A 65 -5.20 -22.90 4.81
CA SER A 65 -5.93 -21.65 4.70
C SER A 65 -7.43 -21.93 4.80
N PRO A 66 -8.16 -21.24 5.70
CA PRO A 66 -9.61 -21.43 5.82
C PRO A 66 -10.28 -21.01 4.50
N GLY A 67 -11.27 -21.79 4.08
CA GLY A 67 -12.00 -21.57 2.83
C GLY A 67 -13.15 -22.55 2.67
N LYS A 68 -14.14 -22.18 1.86
CA LYS A 68 -15.29 -23.01 1.51
C LYS A 68 -15.60 -22.87 0.03
N VAL A 69 -16.21 -23.90 -0.55
CA VAL A 69 -16.81 -23.80 -1.89
C VAL A 69 -18.09 -22.97 -1.75
N LEU A 70 -18.22 -21.95 -2.58
CA LEU A 70 -19.33 -21.00 -2.56
C LEU A 70 -20.29 -21.30 -3.70
N GLN A 71 -21.59 -21.21 -3.42
CA GLN A 71 -22.63 -21.37 -4.45
C GLN A 71 -23.33 -20.06 -4.79
N THR A 72 -23.21 -19.03 -3.94
CA THR A 72 -23.92 -17.76 -4.11
C THR A 72 -23.02 -16.54 -3.87
N PRO A 73 -23.29 -15.40 -4.55
CA PRO A 73 -22.61 -14.13 -4.26
C PRO A 73 -22.80 -13.64 -2.82
N LYS A 74 -23.95 -13.95 -2.20
CA LYS A 74 -24.24 -13.55 -0.82
C LYS A 74 -23.27 -14.20 0.17
N GLU A 75 -22.95 -15.48 -0.01
CA GLU A 75 -21.96 -16.16 0.84
C GLU A 75 -20.55 -15.58 0.66
N LEU A 76 -20.21 -15.17 -0.56
CA LEU A 76 -18.94 -14.49 -0.84
C LEU A 76 -18.85 -13.17 -0.08
N GLN A 77 -19.91 -12.36 -0.12
CA GLN A 77 -19.96 -11.09 0.59
C GLN A 77 -19.78 -11.30 2.10
N LEU A 78 -20.50 -12.25 2.69
CA LEU A 78 -20.38 -12.57 4.12
C LEU A 78 -18.96 -13.01 4.49
N MET A 79 -18.28 -13.79 3.64
CA MET A 79 -16.88 -14.16 3.87
C MET A 79 -15.92 -12.99 3.76
N LEU A 80 -16.16 -12.08 2.80
CA LEU A 80 -15.38 -10.87 2.65
C LEU A 80 -15.52 -9.98 3.89
N ASP A 81 -16.74 -9.75 4.35
CA ASP A 81 -17.03 -8.95 5.54
C ASP A 81 -16.42 -9.57 6.81
N ASP A 82 -16.50 -10.90 6.96
CA ASP A 82 -15.85 -11.62 8.07
C ASP A 82 -14.32 -11.49 8.02
N ALA A 83 -13.70 -11.66 6.85
CA ALA A 83 -12.25 -11.49 6.68
C ALA A 83 -11.80 -10.06 7.05
N ILE A 84 -12.55 -9.06 6.59
CA ILE A 84 -12.33 -7.65 6.91
C ILE A 84 -12.49 -7.39 8.41
N SER A 85 -13.55 -7.92 9.04
CA SER A 85 -13.79 -7.72 10.47
C SER A 85 -12.65 -8.29 11.33
N LYS A 86 -11.97 -9.33 10.85
CA LYS A 86 -10.77 -9.94 11.44
C LYS A 86 -9.46 -9.20 11.12
N GLY A 87 -9.52 -8.10 10.35
CA GLY A 87 -8.36 -7.29 9.96
C GLY A 87 -7.50 -7.93 8.86
N LEU A 88 -8.07 -8.81 8.04
CA LEU A 88 -7.42 -9.34 6.85
C LEU A 88 -7.67 -8.40 5.66
N GLU A 89 -6.79 -8.46 4.65
CA GLU A 89 -6.91 -7.61 3.45
C GLU A 89 -8.18 -7.90 2.61
N GLY A 90 -8.76 -9.10 2.75
CA GLY A 90 -9.92 -9.57 2.01
C GLY A 90 -9.85 -11.07 1.74
N VAL A 91 -10.42 -11.51 0.61
CA VAL A 91 -10.49 -12.92 0.20
C VAL A 91 -9.89 -13.15 -1.18
N VAL A 92 -9.42 -14.37 -1.44
CA VAL A 92 -9.02 -14.82 -2.77
C VAL A 92 -10.05 -15.84 -3.26
N VAL A 93 -10.82 -15.46 -4.27
CA VAL A 93 -11.79 -16.32 -4.93
C VAL A 93 -11.07 -17.13 -5.99
N LYS A 94 -11.22 -18.45 -5.96
CA LYS A 94 -10.53 -19.35 -6.88
C LYS A 94 -11.53 -20.26 -7.58
N ARG A 95 -11.37 -20.44 -8.89
CA ARG A 95 -12.19 -21.37 -9.68
C ARG A 95 -11.83 -22.82 -9.30
N VAL A 96 -12.81 -23.60 -8.86
CA VAL A 96 -12.61 -24.94 -8.25
C VAL A 96 -12.03 -25.97 -9.21
N ASP A 97 -12.33 -25.84 -10.50
CA ASP A 97 -11.89 -26.72 -11.58
C ASP A 97 -10.59 -26.24 -12.25
N SER A 98 -10.00 -25.13 -11.77
CA SER A 98 -8.81 -24.57 -12.41
C SER A 98 -7.55 -25.41 -12.19
N LEU A 99 -6.80 -25.60 -13.26
CA LEU A 99 -5.43 -26.09 -13.23
C LEU A 99 -4.50 -25.00 -12.68
N TYR A 100 -3.29 -25.39 -12.30
CA TYR A 100 -2.28 -24.44 -11.85
C TYR A 100 -1.44 -23.94 -13.04
N GLU A 101 -1.63 -22.67 -13.40
CA GLU A 101 -0.90 -22.03 -14.50
C GLU A 101 0.26 -21.19 -13.94
N ALA A 102 1.47 -21.74 -13.93
CA ALA A 102 2.65 -21.03 -13.45
C ALA A 102 2.94 -19.79 -14.30
N GLY A 103 3.03 -18.62 -13.65
CA GLY A 103 3.28 -17.33 -14.32
C GLY A 103 2.09 -16.78 -15.12
N GLY A 104 0.97 -17.50 -15.18
CA GLY A 104 -0.25 -17.06 -15.85
C GLY A 104 -0.95 -15.95 -15.05
N ARG A 105 -1.42 -14.91 -15.74
CA ARG A 105 -2.30 -13.88 -15.18
C ARG A 105 -3.68 -14.02 -15.82
N ASN A 106 -4.52 -14.85 -15.24
CA ASN A 106 -5.87 -15.16 -15.70
C ASN A 106 -6.90 -14.84 -14.60
N PHE A 107 -8.16 -15.17 -14.86
CA PHE A 107 -9.28 -14.99 -13.91
C PHE A 107 -9.54 -16.23 -13.04
N ASN A 108 -8.65 -17.22 -13.03
CA ASN A 108 -8.83 -18.39 -12.18
C ASN A 108 -8.80 -17.97 -10.71
N TRP A 109 -7.93 -17.00 -10.36
CA TRP A 109 -7.79 -16.48 -9.00
C TRP A 109 -8.03 -14.97 -9.00
N VAL A 110 -9.04 -14.53 -8.26
CA VAL A 110 -9.41 -13.12 -8.13
C VAL A 110 -9.27 -12.71 -6.67
N LYS A 111 -8.45 -11.69 -6.43
CA LYS A 111 -8.35 -11.04 -5.11
C LYS A 111 -9.48 -10.04 -4.97
N LEU A 112 -10.31 -10.21 -3.95
CA LEU A 112 -11.30 -9.23 -3.53
C LEU A 112 -10.80 -8.64 -2.22
N LYS A 113 -10.40 -7.37 -2.28
CA LYS A 113 -9.89 -6.63 -1.13
C LYS A 113 -10.86 -5.53 -0.77
N ARG A 114 -10.79 -5.06 0.47
CA ARG A 114 -11.58 -3.88 0.89
C ARG A 114 -11.26 -2.64 0.04
N HIS A 115 -10.02 -2.49 -0.43
CA HIS A 115 -9.63 -1.38 -1.32
C HIS A 115 -10.25 -1.38 -2.71
N SER A 116 -10.87 -2.47 -3.17
CA SER A 116 -11.75 -2.40 -4.36
C SER A 116 -12.97 -1.51 -4.11
N ALA A 117 -13.19 -1.09 -2.86
CA ALA A 117 -14.18 -0.13 -2.40
C ALA A 117 -13.61 0.96 -1.44
N GLY A 118 -12.28 1.19 -1.40
CA GLY A 118 -11.62 2.28 -0.63
C GLY A 118 -11.74 2.19 0.91
N GLU A 119 -10.65 1.94 1.64
CA GLU A 119 -10.66 1.93 3.12
C GLU A 119 -10.38 3.28 3.77
N LEU A 120 -9.70 4.18 3.06
CA LEU A 120 -9.94 5.60 3.27
C LEU A 120 -11.21 5.90 2.44
N HIS A 121 -12.36 6.00 3.12
CA HIS A 121 -13.56 6.57 2.49
C HIS A 121 -13.31 8.04 2.11
N ASP A 122 -12.43 8.71 2.85
CA ASP A 122 -11.97 10.06 2.55
C ASP A 122 -10.71 10.03 1.68
N THR A 123 -10.56 11.03 0.85
CA THR A 123 -9.31 11.29 0.13
C THR A 123 -8.46 12.27 0.92
N ILE A 124 -7.15 12.25 0.65
CA ILE A 124 -6.18 13.15 1.29
C ILE A 124 -5.76 14.15 0.24
N ASP A 125 -6.07 15.41 0.46
CA ASP A 125 -5.61 16.49 -0.40
C ASP A 125 -4.16 16.78 -0.06
N CYS A 126 -3.27 16.52 -1.02
CA CYS A 126 -1.83 16.68 -0.88
C CYS A 126 -1.32 17.76 -1.81
N VAL A 127 -0.27 18.46 -1.40
CA VAL A 127 0.43 19.44 -2.24
C VAL A 127 1.57 18.75 -2.97
N VAL A 128 1.73 19.03 -4.27
CA VAL A 128 2.87 18.58 -5.06
C VAL A 128 4.09 19.42 -4.70
N LEU A 129 5.12 18.79 -4.17
CA LEU A 129 6.35 19.44 -3.70
C LEU A 129 7.53 19.20 -4.65
N GLY A 130 7.37 18.27 -5.60
CA GLY A 130 8.36 17.97 -6.61
C GLY A 130 7.98 16.73 -7.41
N TYR A 131 8.80 16.40 -8.40
CA TYR A 131 8.67 15.16 -9.14
C TYR A 131 10.02 14.50 -9.40
N ILE A 132 10.00 13.18 -9.55
CA ILE A 132 11.15 12.33 -9.82
C ILE A 132 11.06 11.90 -11.28
N PHE A 133 12.18 11.96 -12.00
CA PHE A 133 12.19 11.57 -13.41
C PHE A 133 11.81 10.10 -13.61
N GLY A 134 11.10 9.84 -14.70
CA GLY A 134 10.74 8.50 -15.12
C GLY A 134 11.97 7.64 -15.40
N LYS A 135 11.85 6.34 -15.11
CA LYS A 135 12.87 5.33 -15.46
C LYS A 135 12.28 4.31 -16.43
N GLY A 136 13.10 3.73 -17.29
CA GLY A 136 12.67 2.72 -18.26
C GLY A 136 11.61 3.27 -19.21
N LYS A 137 10.48 2.58 -19.33
CA LYS A 137 9.36 2.99 -20.20
C LYS A 137 8.82 4.39 -19.89
N ARG A 138 8.92 4.85 -18.64
CA ARG A 138 8.42 6.18 -18.21
C ARG A 138 9.38 7.33 -18.48
N THR A 139 10.57 7.06 -19.02
CA THR A 139 11.53 8.13 -19.39
C THR A 139 10.91 9.10 -20.39
N ALA A 140 10.11 8.59 -21.33
CA ALA A 140 9.38 9.39 -22.33
C ALA A 140 8.38 10.37 -21.70
N PHE A 141 7.86 10.09 -20.51
CA PHE A 141 6.88 10.95 -19.83
C PHE A 141 7.54 12.12 -19.09
N GLY A 142 8.86 12.07 -18.89
CA GLY A 142 9.59 13.05 -18.10
C GLY A 142 9.42 12.85 -16.60
N ALA A 143 8.21 12.67 -16.07
CA ALA A 143 7.95 12.38 -14.66
C ALA A 143 7.55 10.90 -14.45
N GLY A 144 8.04 10.29 -13.37
CA GLY A 144 7.72 8.91 -13.00
C GLY A 144 7.13 8.74 -11.61
N ALA A 145 7.29 9.74 -10.74
CA ALA A 145 6.62 9.84 -9.46
C ALA A 145 6.51 11.30 -9.00
N LEU A 146 5.46 11.64 -8.27
CA LEU A 146 5.28 12.92 -7.58
C LEU A 146 5.70 12.79 -6.11
N LEU A 147 6.49 13.73 -5.61
CA LEU A 147 6.74 13.90 -4.17
C LEU A 147 5.66 14.83 -3.63
N VAL A 148 4.90 14.37 -2.65
CA VAL A 148 3.75 15.13 -2.12
C VAL A 148 3.81 15.26 -0.60
N GLY A 149 3.18 16.31 -0.09
CA GLY A 149 3.07 16.59 1.32
C GLY A 149 1.71 17.11 1.75
N VAL A 150 1.56 17.24 3.06
CA VAL A 150 0.40 17.82 3.75
C VAL A 150 0.82 19.11 4.44
N TYR A 151 -0.16 19.92 4.86
CA TYR A 151 0.12 21.20 5.49
C TYR A 151 0.31 21.06 7.01
N ASP A 152 1.42 21.60 7.53
CA ASP A 152 1.70 21.71 8.96
C ASP A 152 1.41 23.14 9.42
N GLU A 153 0.17 23.37 9.87
CA GLU A 153 -0.30 24.67 10.35
C GLU A 153 0.55 25.23 11.50
N LYS A 154 1.20 24.36 12.29
CA LYS A 154 1.97 24.80 13.46
C LYS A 154 3.25 25.51 13.07
N ASN A 155 3.92 25.01 12.03
CA ASN A 155 5.20 25.53 11.57
C ASN A 155 5.08 26.34 10.27
N ASP A 156 3.88 26.42 9.69
CA ASP A 156 3.64 27.01 8.37
C ASP A 156 4.50 26.36 7.26
N GLU A 157 4.59 25.03 7.32
CA GLU A 157 5.39 24.21 6.41
C GLU A 157 4.56 23.17 5.67
N PHE A 158 5.02 22.74 4.51
CA PHE A 158 4.56 21.55 3.80
C PHE A 158 5.50 20.39 4.08
N VAL A 159 4.96 19.34 4.69
CA VAL A 159 5.72 18.18 5.17
C VAL A 159 5.38 16.96 4.33
N THR A 160 6.41 16.27 3.83
CA THR A 160 6.22 15.13 2.92
C THR A 160 5.48 13.97 3.58
N VAL A 161 4.59 13.35 2.83
CA VAL A 161 3.78 12.19 3.26
C VAL A 161 3.84 11.02 2.26
N SER A 162 4.19 11.26 1.00
CA SER A 162 4.28 10.15 0.05
C SER A 162 5.06 10.43 -1.22
N LYS A 163 5.35 9.35 -1.95
CA LYS A 163 5.73 9.37 -3.36
C LYS A 163 4.67 8.64 -4.17
N ILE A 164 4.06 9.31 -5.14
CA ILE A 164 2.96 8.77 -5.93
C ILE A 164 3.46 8.40 -7.31
N GLY A 165 3.37 7.12 -7.67
CA GLY A 165 3.75 6.61 -9.00
C GLY A 165 2.58 5.95 -9.76
N THR A 166 1.36 6.08 -9.25
CA THR A 166 0.16 5.39 -9.76
C THR A 166 -1.06 6.31 -9.67
N GLY A 167 -2.09 6.03 -10.46
CA GLY A 167 -3.35 6.81 -10.49
C GLY A 167 -3.45 7.82 -11.64
N LEU A 168 -2.40 7.96 -12.45
CA LEU A 168 -2.38 8.79 -13.66
C LEU A 168 -2.34 7.90 -14.91
N THR A 169 -3.07 8.28 -15.96
CA THR A 169 -2.90 7.71 -17.31
C THR A 169 -1.55 8.14 -17.91
N ASP A 170 -1.15 7.51 -19.02
CA ASP A 170 0.09 7.86 -19.70
C ASP A 170 0.08 9.32 -20.22
N GLU A 171 -1.08 9.79 -20.70
CA GLU A 171 -1.29 11.19 -21.13
C GLU A 171 -1.17 12.16 -19.95
N GLU A 172 -1.75 11.80 -18.80
CA GLU A 172 -1.68 12.64 -17.60
C GLU A 172 -0.25 12.70 -17.05
N TRP A 173 0.52 11.60 -17.11
CA TRP A 173 1.94 11.60 -16.77
C TRP A 173 2.75 12.57 -17.64
N GLN A 174 2.47 12.59 -18.95
CA GLN A 174 3.11 13.55 -19.88
C GLN A 174 2.72 15.00 -19.58
N SER A 175 1.52 15.22 -19.05
CA SER A 175 1.03 16.56 -18.69
C SER A 175 1.69 17.14 -17.42
N ILE A 176 2.35 16.34 -16.58
CA ILE A 176 2.95 16.80 -15.32
C ILE A 176 3.95 17.94 -15.54
N LYS A 177 4.82 17.83 -16.55
CA LYS A 177 5.77 18.90 -16.89
C LYS A 177 5.07 20.18 -17.32
N VAL A 178 3.93 20.07 -17.98
CA VAL A 178 3.13 21.23 -18.39
C VAL A 178 2.45 21.86 -17.18
N LYS A 179 1.86 21.06 -16.29
CA LYS A 179 1.19 21.52 -15.07
C LYS A 179 2.14 22.19 -14.08
N THR A 180 3.38 21.71 -14.00
CA THR A 180 4.40 22.25 -13.09
C THR A 180 5.19 23.42 -13.68
N LYS A 181 5.01 23.71 -14.98
CA LYS A 181 5.72 24.79 -15.68
C LYS A 181 5.48 26.14 -14.99
N GLY A 182 6.57 26.83 -14.66
CA GLY A 182 6.51 28.11 -13.94
C GLY A 182 6.55 27.98 -12.41
N PHE A 183 6.40 26.77 -11.88
CA PHE A 183 6.54 26.46 -10.46
C PHE A 183 7.81 25.66 -10.13
N GLU A 184 8.57 25.25 -11.14
CA GLU A 184 9.79 24.46 -10.96
C GLU A 184 10.92 25.28 -10.31
N LEU A 185 11.64 24.65 -9.38
CA LEU A 185 12.71 25.25 -8.60
C LEU A 185 13.94 24.35 -8.60
N ASN A 186 15.12 24.97 -8.61
CA ASN A 186 16.41 24.26 -8.54
C ASN A 186 16.86 23.97 -7.10
N HIS A 187 16.09 24.42 -6.11
CA HIS A 187 16.36 24.24 -4.69
C HIS A 187 15.07 23.93 -3.94
N LYS A 188 15.22 23.32 -2.76
CA LYS A 188 14.08 23.02 -1.88
C LYS A 188 13.40 24.33 -1.44
N PRO A 189 12.07 24.48 -1.62
CA PRO A 189 11.36 25.67 -1.17
C PRO A 189 11.49 25.87 0.35
N ALA A 190 11.48 27.13 0.81
CA ALA A 190 11.67 27.46 2.22
C ALA A 190 10.61 26.83 3.14
N ARG A 191 9.34 26.88 2.73
CA ARG A 191 8.21 26.24 3.44
C ARG A 191 8.11 24.73 3.20
N VAL A 192 9.14 24.05 2.68
CA VAL A 192 9.10 22.60 2.43
C VAL A 192 10.08 21.86 3.31
N ASN A 193 9.53 20.94 4.10
CA ASN A 193 10.28 20.07 4.98
C ASN A 193 10.22 18.64 4.46
N SER A 194 11.36 18.17 3.95
CA SER A 194 11.52 16.85 3.33
C SER A 194 12.88 16.27 3.66
N LYS A 195 12.93 14.94 3.87
CA LYS A 195 14.17 14.14 3.84
C LYS A 195 14.46 13.56 2.45
N ILE A 196 13.49 13.60 1.55
CA ILE A 196 13.58 13.05 0.20
C ILE A 196 13.82 14.19 -0.77
N GLU A 197 14.85 14.06 -1.60
CA GLU A 197 15.13 15.00 -2.69
C GLU A 197 14.52 14.48 -4.00
N PRO A 198 13.60 15.23 -4.63
CA PRO A 198 13.06 14.92 -5.94
C PRO A 198 14.08 15.28 -7.03
N SER A 199 13.79 14.90 -8.27
CA SER A 199 14.61 15.34 -9.43
C SER A 199 14.40 16.82 -9.73
N VAL A 200 13.18 17.31 -9.53
CA VAL A 200 12.80 18.72 -9.70
C VAL A 200 11.93 19.11 -8.51
N TRP A 201 12.28 20.21 -7.84
CA TRP A 201 11.43 20.80 -6.81
C TRP A 201 10.31 21.62 -7.45
N VAL A 202 9.15 21.64 -6.82
CA VAL A 202 7.98 22.40 -7.28
C VAL A 202 7.50 23.29 -6.15
N LYS A 203 7.20 24.56 -6.47
CA LYS A 203 6.61 25.51 -5.52
C LYS A 203 5.28 24.95 -5.00
N PRO A 204 5.02 24.96 -3.68
CA PRO A 204 3.79 24.42 -3.10
C PRO A 204 2.56 25.24 -3.50
N GLU A 205 1.98 24.91 -4.64
CA GLU A 205 0.83 25.62 -5.25
C GLU A 205 -0.19 24.63 -5.83
N ILE A 206 0.26 23.45 -6.25
CA ILE A 206 -0.56 22.46 -6.94
C ILE A 206 -1.08 21.45 -5.93
N VAL A 207 -2.40 21.40 -5.76
CA VAL A 207 -3.09 20.45 -4.88
C VAL A 207 -3.64 19.29 -5.70
N ILE A 208 -3.46 18.08 -5.18
CA ILE A 208 -3.99 16.85 -5.75
C ILE A 208 -4.76 16.08 -4.71
N GLU A 209 -5.80 15.40 -5.15
CA GLU A 209 -6.57 14.48 -4.33
C GLU A 209 -5.94 13.09 -4.42
N VAL A 210 -5.66 12.48 -3.26
CA VAL A 210 -4.94 11.21 -3.16
C VAL A 210 -5.76 10.20 -2.38
N LEU A 211 -5.99 9.04 -3.00
CA LEU A 211 -6.53 7.88 -2.31
C LEU A 211 -5.37 7.01 -1.79
N ALA A 212 -5.47 6.54 -0.56
CA ALA A 212 -4.51 5.60 0.02
C ALA A 212 -5.23 4.41 0.66
N ASP A 213 -4.51 3.31 0.83
CA ASP A 213 -5.05 2.11 1.46
C ASP A 213 -5.04 2.26 3.00
N GLU A 214 -3.97 2.82 3.54
CA GLU A 214 -3.80 3.14 4.96
C GLU A 214 -2.69 4.20 5.15
N ILE A 215 -2.68 4.84 6.31
CA ILE A 215 -1.58 5.67 6.81
C ILE A 215 -0.68 4.80 7.70
N THR A 216 0.63 4.89 7.50
CA THR A 216 1.65 4.10 8.20
C THR A 216 2.72 5.01 8.81
N ARG A 217 3.50 4.49 9.76
CA ARG A 217 4.70 5.19 10.25
C ARG A 217 5.85 5.01 9.26
N SER A 218 6.59 6.10 8.99
CA SER A 218 7.71 6.09 8.06
C SER A 218 8.89 6.92 8.56
N PRO A 219 10.13 6.40 8.48
CA PRO A 219 11.32 7.17 8.81
C PRO A 219 11.72 8.19 7.72
N ASN A 220 11.19 8.02 6.50
CA ASN A 220 11.57 8.78 5.31
C ASN A 220 10.70 10.02 5.08
N HIS A 221 9.51 10.04 5.66
CA HIS A 221 8.54 11.13 5.52
C HIS A 221 8.51 11.97 6.80
N THR A 222 8.19 13.24 6.64
CA THR A 222 8.33 14.27 7.67
C THR A 222 6.99 14.71 8.26
N ALA A 223 5.86 14.32 7.65
CA ALA A 223 4.53 14.60 8.17
C ALA A 223 4.36 14.06 9.58
N GLY A 224 3.98 14.91 10.54
CA GLY A 224 3.81 14.54 11.96
C GLY A 224 5.07 13.97 12.64
N MET A 225 6.25 14.25 12.09
CA MET A 225 7.52 13.81 12.67
C MET A 225 7.89 14.73 13.84
N GLU A 226 7.87 14.20 15.05
CA GLU A 226 8.32 14.91 16.24
C GLU A 226 9.83 14.76 16.44
N ILE A 227 10.46 15.77 17.04
CA ILE A 227 11.83 15.70 17.53
C ILE A 227 11.75 15.27 18.99
N VAL A 228 12.32 14.11 19.31
CA VAL A 228 12.39 13.58 20.68
C VAL A 228 13.87 13.50 21.06
N ASP A 229 14.26 14.18 22.13
CA ASP A 229 15.63 14.20 22.66
C ASP A 229 16.70 14.56 21.62
N GLY A 230 16.41 15.51 20.74
CA GLY A 230 17.31 15.96 19.67
C GLY A 230 17.41 14.99 18.48
N ALA A 231 16.76 13.83 18.53
CA ALA A 231 16.66 12.89 17.43
C ALA A 231 15.34 13.08 16.65
N LYS A 232 15.42 13.08 15.31
CA LYS A 232 14.23 13.11 14.44
C LYS A 232 13.50 11.78 14.54
N GLY A 233 12.25 11.81 14.99
CA GLY A 233 11.38 10.64 15.09
C GLY A 233 10.93 10.09 13.73
N VAL A 234 9.86 9.28 13.76
CA VAL A 234 9.21 8.73 12.57
C VAL A 234 7.96 9.54 12.23
N GLY A 235 7.86 9.99 10.97
CA GLY A 235 6.66 10.64 10.47
C GLY A 235 5.61 9.64 10.03
N TYR A 236 4.60 10.14 9.33
CA TYR A 236 3.51 9.39 8.72
C TYR A 236 3.69 9.33 7.21
N ALA A 237 3.17 8.26 6.60
CA ALA A 237 3.19 8.07 5.16
C ALA A 237 1.96 7.34 4.64
N LEU A 238 1.61 7.61 3.38
CA LEU A 238 0.51 6.93 2.70
C LEU A 238 0.96 5.62 2.09
N ARG A 239 0.23 4.53 2.35
CA ARG A 239 0.45 3.22 1.73
C ARG A 239 -0.42 3.07 0.49
N PHE A 240 0.21 2.58 -0.59
CA PHE A 240 -0.41 2.41 -1.91
C PHE A 240 -1.16 3.66 -2.42
N PRO A 241 -0.52 4.85 -2.37
CA PRO A 241 -1.15 6.09 -2.78
C PRO A 241 -1.46 6.08 -4.28
N ARG A 242 -2.60 6.63 -4.64
CA ARG A 242 -3.06 6.79 -6.03
C ARG A 242 -3.60 8.20 -6.17
N LEU A 243 -3.11 8.94 -7.17
CA LEU A 243 -3.71 10.21 -7.54
C LEU A 243 -5.13 9.92 -8.06
N VAL A 244 -6.10 10.72 -7.61
CA VAL A 244 -7.50 10.67 -8.04
C VAL A 244 -7.78 11.79 -9.03
N THR A 245 -7.47 13.04 -8.64
CA THR A 245 -7.66 14.21 -9.49
C THR A 245 -6.76 15.37 -9.07
N PHE A 246 -6.61 16.35 -9.94
CA PHE A 246 -6.01 17.65 -9.62
C PHE A 246 -7.08 18.61 -9.10
N ARG A 247 -6.76 19.35 -8.03
CA ARG A 247 -7.65 20.29 -7.34
C ARG A 247 -7.27 21.75 -7.62
N ASP A 248 -6.70 21.99 -8.81
CA ASP A 248 -6.14 23.27 -9.27
C ASP A 248 -7.15 24.43 -9.26
N LYS A 249 -8.47 24.14 -9.24
CA LYS A 249 -9.54 25.14 -9.36
C LYS A 249 -10.19 25.53 -8.05
N ASP A 250 -10.08 24.68 -7.03
CA ASP A 250 -10.91 24.74 -5.83
C ASP A 250 -10.12 24.66 -4.52
N LYS A 251 -8.82 24.37 -4.56
CA LYS A 251 -7.96 24.37 -3.37
C LYS A 251 -6.64 25.11 -3.58
N LYS A 252 -6.23 25.87 -2.56
CA LYS A 252 -4.86 26.38 -2.42
C LYS A 252 -4.02 25.40 -1.60
N ALA A 253 -2.71 25.60 -1.63
CA ALA A 253 -1.78 24.73 -0.91
C ALA A 253 -2.10 24.65 0.59
N GLU A 254 -2.47 25.76 1.23
CA GLU A 254 -2.86 25.83 2.64
C GLU A 254 -4.22 25.15 2.95
N ASP A 255 -5.05 24.89 1.92
CA ASP A 255 -6.32 24.14 2.06
C ASP A 255 -6.13 22.62 1.93
N ALA A 256 -4.88 22.17 1.74
CA ALA A 256 -4.54 20.76 1.75
C ALA A 256 -4.82 20.14 3.12
N THR A 257 -4.96 18.81 3.16
CA THR A 257 -5.10 18.09 4.42
C THR A 257 -3.97 18.46 5.36
N THR A 258 -4.30 18.67 6.62
CA THR A 258 -3.35 19.09 7.65
C THR A 258 -2.67 17.90 8.31
N VAL A 259 -1.51 18.11 8.94
CA VAL A 259 -0.85 17.09 9.77
C VAL A 259 -1.78 16.60 10.89
N LYS A 260 -2.58 17.50 11.48
CA LYS A 260 -3.53 17.16 12.54
C LYS A 260 -4.61 16.20 12.04
N GLU A 261 -5.19 16.48 10.87
CA GLU A 261 -6.17 15.60 10.23
C GLU A 261 -5.55 14.26 9.84
N LEU A 262 -4.34 14.26 9.28
CA LEU A 262 -3.62 13.03 8.95
C LEU A 262 -3.40 12.13 10.18
N ILE A 263 -3.02 12.72 11.33
CA ILE A 263 -2.86 11.99 12.59
C ILE A 263 -4.21 11.47 13.10
N ALA A 264 -5.28 12.27 12.99
CA ALA A 264 -6.62 11.85 13.38
C ALA A 264 -7.11 10.66 12.54
N MET A 265 -6.93 10.72 11.21
CA MET A 265 -7.22 9.61 10.29
C MET A 265 -6.43 8.36 10.68
N TYR A 266 -5.13 8.48 10.96
CA TYR A 266 -4.31 7.35 11.42
C TYR A 266 -4.83 6.74 12.74
N GLN A 267 -5.24 7.56 13.71
CA GLN A 267 -5.78 7.08 14.98
C GLN A 267 -7.13 6.36 14.79
N GLN A 268 -7.95 6.82 13.86
CA GLN A 268 -9.24 6.20 13.53
C GLN A 268 -9.06 4.82 12.86
N GLN A 269 -8.00 4.59 12.09
CA GLN A 269 -7.71 3.28 11.50
C GLN A 269 -7.62 2.14 12.55
N GLY A 270 -7.26 2.46 13.79
CA GLY A 270 -7.13 1.49 14.89
C GLY A 270 -8.32 1.44 15.85
N LYS A 271 -9.27 2.39 15.77
CA LYS A 271 -10.47 2.40 16.62
C LYS A 271 -11.58 1.65 15.90
N LYS A 272 -11.77 0.39 16.29
CA LYS A 272 -12.97 -0.40 16.00
C LYS A 272 -14.02 -0.18 17.09
#